data_AF-A0A1D6MSI3-F1
#
_entry.id   AF-A0A1D6MSI3-F1
#
_cell.length_a   1.000
_cell.length_b   1.000
_cell.length_c   1.000
_cell.angle_alpha   90.00
_cell.angle_beta   90.00
_cell.angle_gamma   90.00
#
_symmetry.space_group_name_H-M   'P 1'
#
loop_
_entity.id
_entity.type
_entity.pdbx_description
1 polymer ?
#
loop_
_entity_poly.entity_id
_entity_poly.type
_entity_poly.pdbx_seq_one_letter_code
_entity_poly.pdbx_strand_id
1 'polypeptide(L)'
;MVDICCFDKIGTLTSDDMVGDPLEKAAIKGLDWIYTSDEKAMSKKPGGQPVQIVHRYHFASHLKRMSIIVCIQQKFYAFIKGAPETIQEKLVDLPAAYVETYKKYTRQGSRVLALAYKLLPEMPVSFC
;
A
#
# COMPACT_ATOMS: atom_id res chain seq x y z
N MET A 1 -0.27 -12.19 6.85
CA MET A 1 -1.69 -12.15 6.47
C MET A 1 -1.80 -11.30 5.21
N VAL A 2 -2.15 -11.91 4.07
CA VAL A 2 -2.22 -11.24 2.77
C VAL A 2 -3.65 -10.77 2.57
N ASP A 3 -3.87 -9.47 2.63
CA ASP A 3 -5.16 -8.87 2.32
C ASP A 3 -5.20 -8.59 0.80
N ILE A 4 -5.93 -9.41 0.05
CA ILE A 4 -6.16 -9.16 -1.38
C ILE A 4 -7.19 -8.05 -1.47
N CYS A 5 -6.75 -6.80 -1.29
CA CYS A 5 -7.59 -5.65 -1.56
C CYS A 5 -7.45 -5.27 -3.03
N CYS A 6 -8.45 -5.62 -3.84
CA CYS A 6 -8.56 -5.20 -5.22
C CYS A 6 -8.80 -3.68 -5.29
N PHE A 7 -7.75 -2.88 -5.43
CA PHE A 7 -7.86 -1.44 -5.73
C PHE A 7 -6.83 -1.04 -6.76
N ASP A 8 -7.26 -0.32 -7.79
CA ASP A 8 -6.49 0.16 -8.93
C ASP A 8 -5.58 1.40 -8.59
N LYS A 9 -4.54 1.56 -9.41
CA LYS A 9 -3.35 2.44 -9.51
C LYS A 9 -2.94 3.42 -8.39
N ILE A 10 -1.61 3.56 -8.20
CA ILE A 10 -0.99 4.63 -7.38
C ILE A 10 -0.76 5.90 -8.20
N GLY A 11 -1.29 7.02 -7.74
CA GLY A 11 -0.91 8.37 -8.10
C GLY A 11 0.05 8.97 -7.06
N THR A 12 0.98 9.77 -7.54
CA THR A 12 1.95 10.51 -6.73
C THR A 12 1.26 11.64 -5.96
N LEU A 13 1.48 11.76 -4.65
CA LEU A 13 0.91 12.82 -3.81
C LEU A 13 1.82 14.07 -3.82
N THR A 14 1.24 15.24 -4.03
CA THR A 14 1.80 16.56 -3.67
C THR A 14 0.69 17.43 -3.07
N SER A 15 1.04 18.26 -2.08
CA SER A 15 0.15 19.04 -1.23
C SER A 15 -0.57 20.23 -1.90
N ASP A 16 -1.78 20.50 -1.39
CA ASP A 16 -2.69 21.65 -1.57
C ASP A 16 -3.74 21.58 -2.69
N ASP A 17 -3.44 20.88 -3.79
CA ASP A 17 -4.45 20.27 -4.64
C ASP A 17 -4.21 18.78 -4.55
N MET A 18 -5.17 18.00 -4.02
CA MET A 18 -5.06 16.54 -4.05
C MET A 18 -5.05 16.13 -5.53
N VAL A 19 -3.89 16.08 -6.17
CA VAL A 19 -3.68 15.58 -7.53
C VAL A 19 -3.18 14.16 -7.37
N GLY A 20 -4.01 13.22 -7.78
CA GLY A 20 -3.81 11.78 -7.60
C GLY A 20 -4.91 11.07 -8.36
N ASP A 21 -4.71 9.79 -8.65
CA ASP A 21 -5.70 9.01 -9.40
C ASP A 21 -7.06 9.07 -8.66
N PRO A 22 -8.20 9.30 -9.37
CA PRO A 22 -9.52 9.40 -8.76
C PRO A 22 -9.86 8.25 -7.81
N LEU A 23 -9.26 7.09 -8.05
CA LEU A 23 -9.44 5.89 -7.25
C LEU A 23 -8.73 5.93 -5.90
N GLU A 24 -7.56 6.56 -5.82
CA GLU A 24 -6.86 6.73 -4.54
C GLU A 24 -7.55 7.74 -3.65
N LYS A 25 -8.08 8.80 -4.27
CA LYS A 25 -8.94 9.75 -3.58
C LYS A 25 -10.16 9.04 -2.99
N ALA A 26 -10.78 8.15 -3.76
CA ALA A 26 -11.90 7.34 -3.30
C ALA A 26 -11.51 6.39 -2.16
N ALA A 27 -10.35 5.73 -2.26
CA ALA A 27 -9.85 4.83 -1.22
C ALA A 27 -9.55 5.57 0.10
N ILE A 28 -8.81 6.68 0.05
CA ILE A 28 -8.48 7.49 1.24
C ILE A 28 -9.75 8.05 1.89
N LYS A 29 -10.68 8.55 1.07
CA LYS A 29 -11.98 9.05 1.54
C LYS A 29 -12.82 7.94 2.18
N GLY A 30 -12.81 6.74 1.60
CA GLY A 30 -13.53 5.58 2.14
C GLY A 30 -12.92 5.00 3.41
N LEU A 31 -11.62 5.21 3.65
CA LEU A 31 -10.93 4.73 4.84
C LEU A 31 -11.02 5.70 6.04
N ASP A 32 -11.50 6.94 5.82
CA ASP A 32 -11.47 8.04 6.79
C ASP A 32 -10.05 8.39 7.28
N TRP A 33 -9.10 8.51 6.35
CA TRP A 33 -7.73 8.96 6.66
C TRP A 33 -7.50 10.41 6.24
N ILE A 34 -6.70 11.13 7.03
CA ILE A 34 -6.21 12.48 6.72
C ILE A 34 -4.70 12.40 6.54
N TYR A 35 -4.20 12.97 5.45
CA TYR A 35 -2.79 13.32 5.32
C TYR A 35 -2.58 14.67 6.00
N THR A 36 -1.71 14.72 7.00
CA THR A 36 -1.34 15.98 7.67
C THR A 36 -0.12 16.62 7.04
N SER A 37 0.73 15.83 6.39
CA SER A 37 1.81 16.28 5.51
C SER A 37 2.13 15.20 4.49
N ASP A 38 3.00 15.48 3.51
CA ASP A 38 3.47 14.47 2.54
C ASP A 38 4.08 13.23 3.20
N GLU A 39 4.45 13.27 4.48
CA GLU A 39 5.10 12.18 5.20
C GLU A 39 4.32 11.67 6.42
N LYS A 40 3.20 12.29 6.79
CA LYS A 40 2.41 11.88 7.97
C LYS A 40 0.95 11.71 7.61
N ALA A 41 0.39 10.57 8.01
CA ALA A 41 -1.01 10.23 7.85
C ALA A 41 -1.61 9.83 9.20
N MET A 42 -2.86 10.23 9.45
CA MET A 42 -3.62 9.89 10.65
C MET A 42 -5.03 9.44 10.28
N SER A 43 -5.53 8.41 10.96
CA SER A 43 -6.94 8.03 10.83
C SER A 43 -7.82 9.02 11.59
N LYS A 44 -8.96 9.41 11.01
CA LYS A 44 -10.00 10.22 11.69
C LYS A 44 -10.71 9.46 12.80
N LYS A 45 -10.56 8.13 12.85
CA LYS A 45 -11.22 7.31 13.87
C LYS A 45 -10.58 7.56 15.24
N PRO A 46 -11.38 7.72 16.32
CA PRO A 46 -10.83 7.83 17.66
C PRO A 46 -10.02 6.58 18.00
N GLY A 47 -8.75 6.77 18.38
CA GLY A 47 -7.78 5.68 18.62
C GLY A 47 -6.86 5.34 17.42
N GLY A 48 -7.00 6.06 16.30
CA GLY A 48 -6.12 5.92 15.13
C GLY A 48 -4.66 6.19 15.48
N GLN A 49 -3.77 5.28 15.12
CA GLN A 49 -2.33 5.45 15.32
C GLN A 49 -1.75 6.34 14.21
N PRO A 50 -0.87 7.30 14.53
CA PRO A 50 -0.18 8.06 13.51
C PRO A 50 0.74 7.13 12.72
N VAL A 51 0.75 7.32 11.40
CA VAL A 51 1.64 6.60 10.48
C VAL A 51 2.58 7.62 9.87
N GLN A 52 3.88 7.38 10.04
CA GLN A 52 4.92 8.18 9.42
C GLN A 52 5.48 7.42 8.22
N ILE A 53 5.49 8.04 7.06
CA ILE A 53 6.11 7.50 5.85
C ILE A 53 7.59 7.86 5.92
N VAL A 54 8.43 6.83 6.02
CA VAL A 54 9.88 6.95 6.14
C VAL A 54 10.51 7.02 4.75
N HIS A 55 9.98 6.23 3.81
CA HIS A 55 10.48 6.24 2.43
C HIS A 55 9.42 5.79 1.44
N ARG A 56 9.44 6.38 0.24
CA ARG A 56 8.57 6.02 -0.89
C ARG A 56 9.41 5.55 -2.07
N TYR A 57 9.24 4.29 -2.46
CA TYR A 57 9.76 3.77 -3.70
C TYR A 57 8.66 3.84 -4.75
N HIS A 58 8.73 4.84 -5.63
CA HIS A 58 7.78 5.00 -6.73
C HIS A 58 7.70 3.77 -7.63
N PHE A 59 6.60 3.68 -8.39
CA PHE A 59 6.40 2.60 -9.33
C PHE A 59 7.55 2.55 -10.34
N ALA A 60 8.29 1.44 -10.34
CA ALA A 60 9.29 1.15 -11.35
C ALA A 60 8.73 0.12 -12.34
N SER A 61 8.70 0.48 -13.63
CA SER A 61 8.17 -0.38 -14.71
C SER A 61 8.84 -1.76 -14.75
N HIS A 62 10.17 -1.81 -14.56
CA HIS A 62 10.95 -3.04 -14.48
C HIS A 62 10.59 -3.91 -13.26
N LEU A 63 10.16 -3.31 -12.15
CA LEU A 63 9.76 -4.02 -10.93
C LEU A 63 8.26 -4.33 -10.89
N LYS A 64 7.46 -3.69 -11.75
CA LYS A 64 5.98 -3.77 -11.83
C LYS A 64 5.28 -3.61 -10.48
N ARG A 65 5.89 -2.82 -9.58
CA ARG A 65 5.38 -2.58 -8.22
C ARG A 65 5.86 -1.24 -7.68
N MET A 66 5.17 -0.76 -6.66
CA MET A 66 5.56 0.36 -5.81
C MET A 66 5.58 -0.12 -4.36
N SER A 67 6.45 0.48 -3.55
CA SER A 67 6.58 0.14 -2.13
C SER A 67 6.82 1.37 -1.27
N ILE A 68 6.40 1.30 -0.01
CA ILE A 68 6.64 2.33 0.99
C ILE A 68 7.18 1.69 2.25
N ILE A 69 8.02 2.42 2.98
CA ILE A 69 8.43 2.09 4.34
C ILE A 69 7.72 3.09 5.26
N VAL A 70 7.07 2.58 6.29
CA VAL A 70 6.37 3.40 7.28
C VAL A 70 6.78 3.00 8.70
N CYS A 71 6.77 3.97 9.61
CA CYS A 71 6.91 3.77 11.04
C CYS A 71 5.52 3.92 11.68
N ILE A 72 5.10 2.90 12.42
CA ILE A 72 3.85 2.86 13.19
C ILE A 72 4.22 2.38 14.58
N GLN A 73 4.00 3.22 15.61
CA GLN A 73 4.36 2.89 17.00
C GLN A 73 5.80 2.35 17.14
N GLN A 74 6.79 3.07 16.59
CA GLN A 74 8.22 2.70 16.60
C GLN A 74 8.57 1.39 15.87
N LYS A 75 7.61 0.77 15.16
CA LYS A 75 7.85 -0.40 14.32
C LYS A 75 7.85 -0.02 12.85
N PHE A 76 8.80 -0.55 12.12
CA PHE A 76 8.93 -0.33 10.68
C PHE A 76 8.19 -1.39 9.88
N TYR A 77 7.39 -0.96 8.92
CA TYR A 77 6.65 -1.83 8.01
C TYR A 77 6.98 -1.45 6.57
N ALA A 78 7.29 -2.46 5.75
CA ALA A 78 7.28 -2.32 4.30
C ALA A 78 5.90 -2.70 3.78
N PHE A 79 5.25 -1.80 3.05
CA PHE A 79 4.03 -2.07 2.31
C PHE A 79 4.34 -2.06 0.81
N ILE A 80 3.76 -2.99 0.06
CA ILE A 80 3.92 -3.08 -1.38
C ILE A 80 2.56 -3.17 -2.06
N LYS A 81 2.43 -2.56 -3.24
CA LYS A 81 1.31 -2.83 -4.16
C LYS A 81 1.78 -2.95 -5.61
N GLY A 82 1.12 -3.82 -6.36
CA GLY A 82 1.54 -4.19 -7.70
C GLY A 82 0.69 -5.28 -8.32
N ALA A 83 1.13 -5.78 -9.48
CA ALA A 83 0.44 -6.86 -10.17
C ALA A 83 0.42 -8.14 -9.30
N PRO A 84 -0.70 -8.88 -9.27
CA PRO A 84 -0.86 -10.03 -8.38
C PRO A 84 0.18 -11.12 -8.61
N GLU A 85 0.59 -11.35 -9.85
CA GLU A 85 1.65 -12.30 -10.22
C GLU A 85 3.02 -11.88 -9.70
N THR A 86 3.34 -10.59 -9.71
CA THR A 86 4.61 -10.05 -9.19
C THR A 86 4.68 -10.16 -7.67
N ILE A 87 3.55 -9.94 -6.98
CA ILE A 87 3.49 -10.03 -5.52
C ILE A 87 3.51 -11.47 -5.05
N GLN A 88 2.86 -12.38 -5.79
CA GLN A 88 2.86 -13.81 -5.51
C GLN A 88 4.28 -14.37 -5.31
N GLU A 89 5.24 -13.99 -6.15
CA GLU A 89 6.65 -14.41 -6.06
C GLU A 89 7.35 -13.96 -4.76
N LYS A 90 6.75 -13.05 -4.01
CA LYS A 90 7.33 -12.45 -2.80
C LYS A 90 6.62 -12.85 -1.51
N LEU A 91 5.50 -13.55 -1.63
CA LEU A 91 4.76 -14.02 -0.48
C LEU A 91 5.46 -15.25 0.10
N VAL A 92 5.68 -15.23 1.42
CA VAL A 92 6.19 -16.40 2.15
C VAL A 92 5.08 -17.45 2.24
N ASP A 93 3.90 -17.02 2.65
CA ASP A 93 2.69 -17.85 2.73
C ASP A 93 1.72 -17.43 1.64
N LEU A 94 1.60 -18.26 0.59
CA LEU A 94 0.67 -18.03 -0.50
C LEU A 94 -0.68 -18.74 -0.21
N PRO A 95 -1.80 -18.01 -0.07
CA PRO A 95 -3.10 -18.63 0.10
C PRO A 95 -3.47 -19.46 -1.13
N ALA A 96 -4.04 -20.66 -0.94
CA ALA A 96 -4.42 -21.56 -2.05
C ALA A 96 -5.37 -20.89 -3.05
N ALA A 97 -6.30 -20.05 -2.56
CA ALA A 97 -7.27 -19.34 -3.39
C ALA A 97 -6.70 -18.09 -4.09
N TYR A 98 -5.45 -17.68 -3.82
CA TYR A 98 -4.88 -16.43 -4.35
C TYR A 98 -4.92 -16.41 -5.88
N VAL A 99 -4.41 -17.47 -6.50
CA VAL A 99 -4.26 -17.59 -7.96
C VAL A 99 -5.60 -17.64 -8.69
N GLU A 100 -6.52 -18.46 -8.18
CA GLU A 100 -7.85 -18.58 -8.74
C GLU A 100 -8.62 -17.26 -8.66
N THR A 101 -8.55 -16.58 -7.51
CA THR A 101 -9.26 -15.34 -7.25
C THR A 101 -8.82 -14.24 -8.20
N TYR A 102 -7.52 -13.94 -8.29
CA TYR A 102 -7.09 -12.84 -9.17
C TYR A 102 -7.38 -13.17 -10.65
N LYS A 103 -7.21 -14.43 -11.08
CA LYS A 103 -7.53 -14.85 -12.46
C LYS A 103 -9.01 -14.70 -12.78
N LYS A 104 -9.91 -15.02 -11.85
CA LYS A 104 -11.35 -14.84 -12.01
C LYS A 104 -11.69 -13.37 -12.29
N TYR A 105 -11.19 -12.46 -11.46
CA TYR A 105 -11.44 -11.03 -11.63
C TYR A 105 -10.79 -10.47 -12.91
N THR A 106 -9.57 -10.89 -13.25
CA THR A 106 -8.92 -10.49 -14.50
C THR A 106 -9.73 -10.94 -15.72
N ARG A 107 -10.31 -12.16 -15.72
CA ARG A 107 -11.18 -12.65 -16.80
C ARG A 107 -12.48 -11.86 -16.93
N GLN A 108 -12.96 -11.27 -15.84
CA GLN A 108 -14.13 -10.39 -15.84
C GLN A 108 -13.80 -8.96 -16.31
N GLY A 109 -12.56 -8.71 -16.79
CA GLY A 109 -12.11 -7.38 -17.21
C GLY A 109 -11.76 -6.45 -16.05
N SER A 110 -11.72 -6.96 -14.82
CA SER A 110 -11.31 -6.15 -13.67
C SER A 110 -9.80 -6.00 -13.63
N ARG A 111 -9.35 -4.79 -13.29
CA ARG A 111 -7.95 -4.52 -13.00
C ARG A 111 -7.64 -4.93 -11.56
N VAL A 112 -6.82 -5.96 -11.40
CA VAL A 112 -6.47 -6.52 -10.10
C VAL A 112 -5.10 -5.99 -9.66
N LEU A 113 -5.03 -5.47 -8.44
CA LEU A 113 -3.77 -5.23 -7.73
C LEU A 113 -3.77 -6.07 -6.46
N ALA A 114 -2.60 -6.54 -6.07
CA ALA A 114 -2.40 -7.18 -4.78
C ALA A 114 -1.70 -6.21 -3.82
N LEU A 115 -1.98 -6.36 -2.53
CA LEU A 115 -1.29 -5.69 -1.45
C LEU A 115 -0.57 -6.73 -0.60
N ALA A 116 0.61 -6.37 -0.13
CA ALA A 116 1.33 -7.17 0.86
C ALA A 116 2.11 -6.25 1.79
N TYR A 117 2.38 -6.74 3.00
CA TYR A 117 3.21 -6.04 3.97
C TYR A 117 4.18 -6.99 4.63
N LYS A 118 5.26 -6.42 5.16
CA LYS A 118 6.26 -7.12 5.96
C LYS A 118 6.71 -6.24 7.11
N LEU A 119 6.74 -6.80 8.32
CA LEU A 119 7.42 -6.17 9.45
C LEU A 119 8.92 -6.21 9.22
N LEU A 120 9.57 -5.06 9.31
CA LEU A 120 11.01 -4.94 9.17
C LEU A 120 11.65 -5.03 10.56
N PRO A 121 12.82 -5.69 10.69
CA PRO A 121 13.59 -5.61 11.92
C PRO A 121 13.96 -4.15 12.20
N GLU A 122 14.22 -3.83 13.48
CA GLU A 122 14.63 -2.49 13.89
C GLU A 122 15.75 -1.99 12.99
N MET A 123 15.49 -0.88 12.29
CA MET A 123 16.51 -0.24 11.48
C MET A 123 17.30 0.71 12.39
N PRO A 124 18.64 0.74 12.31
CA PRO A 124 19.47 1.62 13.13
C PRO A 124 19.43 3.09 12.65
N VAL A 125 18.24 3.62 12.35
CA VAL A 125 18.08 4.95 11.77
C VAL A 125 17.13 5.80 12.61
N SER A 126 17.65 6.94 13.05
CA SER A 126 17.08 7.92 14.00
C SER A 126 15.86 8.70 13.49
N PHE A 127 14.93 8.05 12.78
CA PHE A 127 13.77 8.70 12.15
C PHE A 127 12.43 8.42 12.85
N CYS A 128 12.47 7.72 13.98
CA CYS A 128 11.43 7.67 15.01
C CYS A 128 12.12 7.94 16.36
#